data_AF-A0A1Z1SV48-F1
#
_entry.id   AF-A0A1Z1SV48-F1
#
_cell.length_a   1.000
_cell.length_b   1.000
_cell.length_c   1.000
_cell.angle_alpha   90.00
_cell.angle_beta   90.00
_cell.angle_gamma   90.00
#
_symmetry.space_group_name_H-M   'P 1'
#
loop_
_entity.id
_entity.type
_entity.pdbx_description
1 polymer ?
#
loop_
_entity_poly.entity_id
_entity_poly.type
_entity_poly.pdbx_seq_one_letter_code
_entity_poly.pdbx_strand_id
1 'polypeptide(L)'
;MNNQSKKYDRTYHYPFSPGTTSDDRINANWWQDICKIKHLIHTEKLDGENNCLNRMGVFARSHATPTQSAWTVQLRQRWQSIRNDLGNLDIFGENLYAIHSIEYQHLEEYFYVFAIRCQDKWLSWEEVQFYATLFDLPTVPEISLPKSENKIEFEKNIILHAQKHSSFQSRDVLTKKPSAMEGIVTRDAQAFSLDEFSHRVFKYVRKDHVKTDVHWKRNWKRAPLIWEKTQESHDAS
;
A
#
# COMPACT_ATOMS: atom_id res chain seq x y z
N MET A 1 -23.93 -9.12 -16.48
CA MET A 1 -22.66 -8.44 -16.14
C MET A 1 -22.19 -9.00 -14.79
N ASN A 2 -21.04 -9.65 -14.75
CA ASN A 2 -20.57 -10.36 -13.55
C ASN A 2 -20.29 -9.36 -12.42
N ASN A 3 -21.16 -9.37 -11.41
CA ASN A 3 -21.21 -8.42 -10.30
C ASN A 3 -20.28 -8.90 -9.16
N GLN A 4 -19.04 -9.29 -9.49
CA GLN A 4 -18.03 -9.73 -8.50
C GLN A 4 -16.89 -8.71 -8.45
N SER A 5 -16.49 -8.32 -7.24
CA SER A 5 -15.28 -7.54 -7.03
C SER A 5 -14.06 -8.31 -7.55
N LYS A 6 -13.37 -7.76 -8.55
CA LYS A 6 -12.10 -8.35 -9.03
C LYS A 6 -11.01 -8.00 -8.01
N LYS A 7 -10.19 -8.99 -7.64
CA LYS A 7 -9.10 -8.81 -6.66
C LYS A 7 -8.08 -7.78 -7.16
N TYR A 8 -7.32 -7.20 -6.23
CA TYR A 8 -6.10 -6.47 -6.55
C TYR A 8 -5.05 -7.45 -7.09
N ASP A 9 -4.48 -7.13 -8.25
CA ASP A 9 -3.49 -7.98 -8.90
C ASP A 9 -2.23 -8.15 -8.06
N ARG A 10 -1.51 -9.25 -8.26
CA ARG A 10 -0.28 -9.51 -7.52
C ARG A 10 0.83 -8.61 -8.06
N THR A 11 1.31 -7.67 -7.24
CA THR A 11 2.50 -6.88 -7.56
C THR A 11 3.74 -7.76 -7.53
N TYR A 12 4.53 -7.73 -8.60
CA TYR A 12 5.73 -8.57 -8.72
C TYR A 12 6.91 -7.91 -8.03
N HIS A 13 7.77 -8.72 -7.42
CA HIS A 13 9.01 -8.26 -6.85
C HIS A 13 10.04 -7.96 -7.93
N TYR A 14 10.87 -6.96 -7.65
CA TYR A 14 12.18 -6.87 -8.27
C TYR A 14 13.04 -8.10 -7.93
N PRO A 15 13.88 -8.60 -8.85
CA PRO A 15 14.79 -9.73 -8.57
C PRO A 15 15.78 -9.48 -7.42
N PHE A 16 16.10 -8.20 -7.15
CA PHE A 16 16.98 -7.79 -6.07
C PHE A 16 16.22 -7.45 -4.77
N SER A 17 14.91 -7.74 -4.69
CA SER A 17 14.11 -7.56 -3.48
C SER A 17 14.39 -8.69 -2.47
N PRO A 18 14.95 -8.41 -1.29
CA PRO A 18 15.35 -9.45 -0.34
C PRO A 18 14.18 -10.02 0.49
N GLY A 19 13.07 -9.28 0.66
CA GLY A 19 11.91 -9.71 1.42
C GLY A 19 10.88 -10.49 0.60
N THR A 20 11.28 -11.56 -0.08
CA THR A 20 10.36 -12.44 -0.83
C THR A 20 9.99 -13.69 -0.02
N THR A 21 8.81 -14.25 -0.28
CA THR A 21 8.34 -15.53 0.22
C THR A 21 8.10 -16.52 -0.93
N SER A 22 7.82 -17.80 -0.63
CA SER A 22 7.52 -18.80 -1.67
C SER A 22 6.28 -18.48 -2.51
N ASP A 23 5.37 -17.66 -1.99
CA ASP A 23 4.15 -17.24 -2.69
C ASP A 23 4.35 -16.01 -3.58
N ASP A 24 5.49 -15.34 -3.49
CA ASP A 24 5.77 -14.15 -4.28
C ASP A 24 6.14 -14.49 -5.73
N ARG A 25 5.85 -13.52 -6.61
CA ARG A 25 6.25 -13.58 -8.02
C ARG A 25 7.33 -12.54 -8.25
N ILE A 26 8.32 -12.91 -9.06
CA ILE A 26 9.47 -12.06 -9.40
C ILE A 26 9.36 -11.72 -10.88
N ASN A 27 9.48 -10.45 -11.27
CA ASN A 27 9.55 -10.08 -12.68
C ASN A 27 11.01 -10.17 -13.16
N ALA A 28 11.33 -11.19 -13.96
CA ALA A 28 12.65 -11.39 -14.53
C ALA A 28 13.03 -10.32 -15.59
N ASN A 29 12.03 -9.74 -16.27
CA ASN A 29 12.19 -8.76 -17.35
C ASN A 29 11.93 -7.31 -16.87
N TRP A 30 11.99 -7.08 -15.55
CA TRP A 30 11.61 -5.81 -14.94
C TRP A 30 12.33 -4.61 -15.53
N TRP A 31 13.60 -4.74 -15.93
CA TRP A 31 14.38 -3.60 -16.45
C TRP A 31 13.88 -3.19 -17.82
N GLN A 32 13.60 -4.16 -18.70
CA GLN A 32 13.01 -3.90 -20.00
C GLN A 32 11.63 -3.24 -19.88
N ASP A 33 10.85 -3.62 -18.87
CA ASP A 33 9.55 -3.01 -18.60
C ASP A 33 9.70 -1.58 -18.06
N ILE A 34 10.59 -1.36 -17.09
CA ILE A 34 10.92 -0.03 -16.54
C ILE A 34 11.39 0.93 -17.63
N CYS A 35 12.27 0.49 -18.55
CA CYS A 35 12.75 1.33 -19.65
C CYS A 35 11.65 1.76 -20.65
N LYS A 36 10.51 1.06 -20.70
CA LYS A 36 9.36 1.44 -21.55
C LYS A 36 8.45 2.46 -20.88
N ILE A 37 8.58 2.67 -19.57
CA ILE A 37 7.75 3.58 -18.80
C ILE A 37 8.40 4.98 -18.84
N LYS A 38 7.66 5.97 -19.36
CA LYS A 38 8.17 7.34 -19.48
C LYS A 38 8.32 8.04 -18.13
N HIS A 39 7.38 7.81 -17.23
CA HIS A 39 7.29 8.46 -15.92
C HIS A 39 6.96 7.43 -14.87
N LEU A 40 7.89 7.23 -13.94
CA LEU A 40 7.73 6.33 -12.80
C LEU A 40 7.27 7.13 -11.60
N ILE A 41 6.37 6.54 -10.83
CA ILE A 41 6.01 6.98 -9.49
C ILE A 41 6.54 5.94 -8.52
N HIS A 42 7.18 6.41 -7.46
CA HIS A 42 7.63 5.57 -6.36
C HIS A 42 6.86 5.96 -5.11
N THR A 43 6.33 4.97 -4.41
CA THR A 43 5.56 5.19 -3.18
C THR A 43 6.12 4.31 -2.08
N GLU A 44 5.98 4.77 -0.84
CA GLU A 44 6.28 3.96 0.33
C GLU A 44 5.35 2.74 0.37
N LYS A 45 5.93 1.55 0.49
CA LYS A 45 5.15 0.36 0.79
C LYS A 45 4.82 0.36 2.28
N LEU A 46 3.51 0.33 2.58
CA LEU A 46 3.00 0.29 3.95
C LEU A 46 2.63 -1.15 4.34
N ASP A 47 2.80 -1.46 5.63
CA ASP A 47 2.56 -2.77 6.24
C ASP A 47 1.22 -2.78 6.97
N GLY A 48 0.15 -3.18 6.27
CA GLY A 48 -1.18 -3.33 6.84
C GLY A 48 -2.03 -4.37 6.11
N GLU A 49 -3.34 -4.17 6.13
CA GLU A 49 -4.28 -5.00 5.37
C GLU A 49 -4.72 -4.29 4.08
N ASN A 50 -4.39 -4.89 2.94
CA ASN A 50 -4.96 -4.47 1.66
C ASN A 50 -6.49 -4.58 1.67
N ASN A 51 -7.16 -3.44 1.51
CA ASN A 51 -8.60 -3.35 1.35
C ASN A 51 -8.99 -2.66 0.04
N CYS A 52 -10.13 -3.09 -0.52
CA CYS A 52 -10.78 -2.50 -1.69
C CYS A 52 -12.14 -1.95 -1.28
N LEU A 53 -12.42 -0.67 -1.59
CA LEU A 53 -13.73 -0.03 -1.43
C LEU A 53 -14.35 0.09 -2.82
N ASN A 54 -15.54 -0.48 -2.99
CA ASN A 54 -16.34 -0.25 -4.19
C ASN A 54 -17.82 -0.15 -3.84
N ARG A 55 -18.71 0.07 -4.82
CA ARG A 55 -20.15 0.24 -4.57
C ARG A 55 -20.81 -0.89 -3.76
N MET A 56 -20.21 -2.10 -3.75
CA MET A 56 -20.77 -3.28 -3.08
C MET A 56 -20.29 -3.46 -1.63
N GLY A 57 -19.15 -2.88 -1.24
CA GLY A 57 -18.60 -3.09 0.09
C GLY A 57 -17.12 -2.76 0.23
N VAL A 58 -16.61 -3.12 1.40
CA VAL A 58 -15.18 -3.18 1.71
C VAL A 58 -14.72 -4.63 1.61
N PHE A 59 -13.66 -4.91 0.86
CA PHE A 59 -13.16 -6.27 0.62
C PHE A 59 -11.71 -6.38 1.06
N ALA A 60 -11.35 -7.45 1.76
CA ALA A 60 -9.95 -7.82 1.93
C ALA A 60 -9.45 -8.49 0.64
N ARG A 61 -8.18 -8.28 0.27
CA ARG A 61 -7.58 -8.77 -1.01
C ARG A 61 -7.98 -10.19 -1.42
N SER A 62 -7.98 -11.14 -0.49
CA SER A 62 -8.20 -12.55 -0.77
C SER A 62 -9.67 -12.98 -0.84
N HIS A 63 -10.62 -12.13 -0.42
CA HIS A 63 -12.02 -12.48 -0.23
C HIS A 63 -12.91 -11.90 -1.34
N ALA A 64 -13.84 -12.71 -1.86
CA ALA A 64 -14.85 -12.26 -2.81
C ALA A 64 -16.08 -11.63 -2.13
N THR A 65 -16.18 -11.77 -0.80
CA THR A 65 -17.26 -11.24 0.03
C THR A 65 -16.78 -10.04 0.85
N PRO A 66 -17.66 -9.08 1.17
CA PRO A 66 -17.30 -7.98 2.04
C PRO A 66 -16.75 -8.45 3.39
N THR A 67 -15.68 -7.80 3.86
CA THR A 67 -15.04 -8.14 5.13
C THR A 67 -15.93 -7.80 6.31
N GLN A 68 -15.92 -8.66 7.32
CA GLN A 68 -16.59 -8.45 8.61
C GLN A 68 -15.58 -8.36 9.77
N SER A 69 -14.28 -8.26 9.45
CA SER A 69 -13.23 -8.20 10.46
C SER A 69 -13.42 -7.02 11.42
N ALA A 70 -13.00 -7.20 12.66
CA ALA A 70 -13.11 -6.16 13.69
C ALA A 70 -12.25 -4.93 13.37
N TRP A 71 -11.09 -5.11 12.74
CA TRP A 71 -10.17 -4.03 12.35
C TRP A 71 -10.58 -3.25 11.08
N THR A 72 -11.70 -3.60 10.46
CA THR A 72 -12.24 -2.88 9.28
C THR A 72 -13.53 -2.12 9.58
N VAL A 73 -13.96 -2.06 10.85
CA VAL A 73 -15.20 -1.37 11.26
C VAL A 73 -15.19 0.10 10.84
N GLN A 74 -14.13 0.84 11.18
CA GLN A 74 -14.03 2.27 10.83
C GLN A 74 -14.02 2.49 9.31
N LEU A 75 -13.28 1.65 8.57
CA LEU A 75 -13.24 1.71 7.12
C LEU A 75 -14.63 1.42 6.50
N ARG A 76 -15.39 0.47 7.06
CA ARG A 76 -16.77 0.20 6.63
C ARG A 76 -17.71 1.37 6.93
N GLN A 77 -17.52 2.08 8.04
CA GLN A 77 -18.29 3.30 8.34
C GLN A 77 -17.98 4.41 7.33
N ARG A 78 -16.70 4.66 7.02
CA ARG A 78 -16.31 5.62 5.96
C ARG A 78 -16.85 5.20 4.60
N TRP A 79 -16.82 3.91 4.28
CA TRP A 79 -17.40 3.39 3.06
C TRP A 79 -18.91 3.67 2.96
N GLN A 80 -19.67 3.52 4.05
CA GLN A 80 -21.12 3.78 4.04
C GLN A 80 -21.47 5.19 3.60
N SER A 81 -20.64 6.20 3.92
CA SER A 81 -20.89 7.59 3.53
C SER A 81 -20.58 7.88 2.07
N ILE A 82 -19.63 7.16 1.44
CA ILE A 82 -19.19 7.43 0.05
C ILE A 82 -19.73 6.43 -0.98
N ARG A 83 -20.33 5.31 -0.55
CA ARG A 83 -20.65 4.16 -1.43
C ARG A 83 -21.52 4.49 -2.65
N ASN A 84 -22.39 5.50 -2.54
CA ASN A 84 -23.30 5.89 -3.61
C ASN A 84 -22.59 6.68 -4.71
N ASP A 85 -21.47 7.32 -4.37
CA ASP A 85 -20.68 8.17 -5.26
C ASP A 85 -19.53 7.40 -5.94
N LEU A 86 -19.22 6.19 -5.48
CA LEU A 86 -18.15 5.35 -6.03
C LEU A 86 -18.41 4.92 -7.48
N GLY A 87 -19.65 4.84 -7.93
CA GLY A 87 -19.99 4.42 -9.29
C GLY A 87 -19.33 3.09 -9.69
N ASN A 88 -18.42 3.15 -10.67
CA ASN A 88 -17.65 1.99 -11.18
C ASN A 88 -16.21 1.91 -10.64
N LEU A 89 -15.89 2.69 -9.61
CA LEU A 89 -14.56 2.73 -9.01
C LEU A 89 -14.37 1.59 -8.00
N ASP A 90 -13.22 0.94 -8.12
CA ASP A 90 -12.61 0.12 -7.08
C ASP A 90 -11.41 0.89 -6.51
N ILE A 91 -11.51 1.38 -5.28
CA ILE A 91 -10.46 2.12 -4.58
C ILE A 91 -9.66 1.14 -3.73
N PHE A 92 -8.38 0.96 -4.03
CA PHE A 92 -7.48 0.09 -3.30
C PHE A 92 -6.55 0.91 -2.40
N GLY A 93 -6.44 0.49 -1.16
CA GLY A 93 -5.57 1.13 -0.19
C GLY A 93 -5.12 0.17 0.90
N GLU A 94 -4.12 0.62 1.65
CA GLU A 94 -3.57 -0.10 2.78
C GLU A 94 -4.26 0.38 4.05
N ASN A 95 -4.93 -0.53 4.76
CA ASN A 95 -5.55 -0.26 6.04
C ASN A 95 -4.57 -0.58 7.18
N LEU A 96 -4.11 0.47 7.85
CA LEU A 96 -3.15 0.46 8.95
C LEU A 96 -3.80 0.40 10.34
N TYR A 97 -5.11 0.17 10.41
CA TYR A 97 -5.83 0.11 11.68
C TYR A 97 -5.28 -0.96 12.63
N ALA A 98 -4.97 -2.15 12.12
CA ALA A 98 -4.35 -3.22 12.90
C ALA A 98 -2.83 -3.20 12.69
N ILE A 99 -2.07 -3.11 13.79
CA ILE A 99 -0.60 -3.18 13.75
C ILE A 99 -0.17 -4.58 13.30
N HIS A 100 0.69 -4.63 12.27
CA HIS A 100 1.28 -5.85 11.73
C HIS A 100 2.70 -6.08 12.28
N SER A 101 3.73 -6.07 11.43
CA SER A 101 5.15 -6.20 11.82
C SER A 101 5.79 -4.83 12.06
N ILE A 102 5.21 -3.77 11.49
CA ILE A 102 5.62 -2.39 11.66
C ILE A 102 4.52 -1.62 12.40
N GLU A 103 4.92 -0.89 13.44
CA GLU A 103 4.10 0.09 14.14
C GLU A 103 4.50 1.48 13.67
N TYR A 104 3.57 2.21 13.06
CA TYR A 104 3.80 3.58 12.60
C TYR A 104 3.53 4.57 13.73
N GLN A 105 4.48 5.47 14.00
CA GLN A 105 4.37 6.39 15.12
C GLN A 105 3.58 7.66 14.79
N HIS A 106 3.50 8.04 13.52
CA HIS A 106 2.93 9.30 13.05
C HIS A 106 1.81 9.03 12.03
N LEU A 107 0.75 8.32 12.43
CA LEU A 107 -0.42 8.07 11.59
C LEU A 107 -1.48 9.15 11.80
N GLU A 108 -1.89 9.80 10.72
CA GLU A 108 -3.01 10.75 10.75
C GLU A 108 -4.34 10.05 10.46
N GLU A 109 -4.31 9.07 9.56
CA GLU A 109 -5.46 8.30 9.10
C GLU A 109 -5.12 6.81 9.08
N TYR A 110 -6.14 5.97 8.89
CA TYR A 110 -5.93 4.52 8.82
C TYR A 110 -5.86 3.96 7.40
N PHE A 111 -6.42 4.64 6.40
CA PHE A 111 -6.55 4.07 5.06
C PHE A 111 -5.86 4.95 4.03
N TYR A 112 -4.80 4.42 3.42
CA TYR A 112 -3.98 5.14 2.44
C TYR A 112 -4.12 4.50 1.06
N VAL A 113 -4.64 5.26 0.10
CA VAL A 113 -4.90 4.81 -1.27
C VAL A 113 -3.59 4.63 -2.04
N PHE A 114 -3.42 3.49 -2.71
CA PHE A 114 -2.26 3.25 -3.60
C PHE A 114 -2.65 2.94 -5.05
N ALA A 115 -3.92 2.60 -5.32
CA ALA A 115 -4.39 2.35 -6.67
C ALA A 115 -5.90 2.51 -6.77
N ILE A 116 -6.37 2.90 -7.95
CA ILE A 116 -7.80 2.93 -8.27
C ILE A 116 -7.97 2.27 -9.63
N ARG A 117 -9.00 1.45 -9.74
CA ARG A 117 -9.44 0.86 -10.99
C ARG A 117 -10.83 1.38 -11.32
N CYS A 118 -11.05 1.71 -12.59
CA CYS A 118 -12.38 1.94 -13.13
C CYS A 118 -12.63 0.90 -14.21
N GLN A 119 -13.59 0.00 -13.96
CA GLN A 119 -13.89 -1.13 -14.85
C GLN A 119 -12.64 -1.99 -15.13
N ASP A 120 -12.16 -2.03 -16.38
CA ASP A 120 -11.03 -2.86 -16.82
C ASP A 120 -9.72 -2.05 -16.99
N LYS A 121 -9.60 -0.91 -16.30
CA LYS A 121 -8.45 -0.01 -16.42
C LYS A 121 -7.94 0.45 -15.06
N TRP A 122 -6.64 0.25 -14.82
CA TRP A 122 -5.91 0.89 -13.73
C TRP A 122 -5.71 2.37 -14.07
N LEU A 123 -6.17 3.26 -13.19
CA LEU A 123 -6.10 4.70 -13.42
C LEU A 123 -4.66 5.22 -13.32
N SER A 124 -4.40 6.36 -13.97
CA SER A 124 -3.14 7.08 -13.86
C SER A 124 -2.90 7.52 -12.41
N TRP A 125 -1.66 7.81 -12.05
CA TRP A 125 -1.37 8.29 -10.70
C TRP A 125 -2.06 9.62 -10.39
N GLU A 126 -2.12 10.53 -11.38
CA GLU A 126 -2.86 11.78 -11.26
C GLU A 126 -4.36 11.55 -11.01
N GLU A 127 -4.98 10.61 -11.75
CA GLU A 127 -6.37 10.22 -11.52
C GLU A 127 -6.55 9.58 -10.14
N VAL A 128 -5.59 8.76 -9.68
CA VAL A 128 -5.60 8.17 -8.33
C VAL A 128 -5.60 9.27 -7.27
N GLN A 129 -4.72 10.26 -7.38
CA GLN A 129 -4.66 11.39 -6.46
C GLN A 129 -5.96 12.20 -6.51
N PHE A 130 -6.47 12.50 -7.70
CA PHE A 130 -7.72 13.24 -7.89
C PHE A 130 -8.89 12.56 -7.17
N TYR A 131 -9.13 11.28 -7.42
CA TYR A 131 -10.23 10.56 -6.78
C TYR A 131 -10.00 10.33 -5.28
N ALA A 132 -8.77 10.10 -4.85
CA ALA A 132 -8.45 10.00 -3.43
C ALA A 132 -8.81 11.31 -2.70
N THR A 133 -8.38 12.46 -3.24
CA THR A 133 -8.76 13.79 -2.73
C THR A 133 -10.26 14.03 -2.79
N LEU A 134 -10.94 13.64 -3.87
CA LEU A 134 -12.40 13.79 -4.00
C LEU A 134 -13.18 13.08 -2.88
N PHE A 135 -12.66 11.95 -2.38
CA PHE A 135 -13.27 11.18 -1.29
C PHE A 135 -12.65 11.46 0.08
N ASP A 136 -11.87 12.54 0.24
CA ASP A 136 -11.03 12.85 1.41
C ASP A 136 -10.25 11.64 1.95
N LEU A 137 -9.62 10.89 1.04
CA LEU A 137 -8.74 9.78 1.40
C LEU A 137 -7.29 10.18 1.08
N PRO A 138 -6.34 10.01 2.01
CA PRO A 138 -4.93 10.23 1.71
C PRO A 138 -4.41 9.13 0.79
N THR A 139 -3.41 9.46 -0.04
CA THR A 139 -2.64 8.46 -0.76
C THR A 139 -1.44 7.98 0.05
N VAL A 140 -0.90 6.81 -0.29
CA VAL A 140 0.41 6.40 0.21
C VAL A 140 1.48 7.47 -0.11
N PRO A 141 2.48 7.68 0.76
CA PRO A 141 3.50 8.70 0.55
C PRO A 141 4.31 8.46 -0.73
N GLU A 142 4.49 9.49 -1.55
CA GLU A 142 5.42 9.44 -2.67
C GLU A 142 6.88 9.59 -2.21
N ILE A 143 7.78 8.88 -2.88
CA ILE A 143 9.21 8.89 -2.62
C ILE A 143 9.92 9.47 -3.85
N SER A 144 10.57 10.61 -3.68
CA SER A 144 11.43 11.18 -4.72
C SER A 144 12.71 10.36 -4.86
N LEU A 145 12.86 9.68 -6.00
CA LEU A 145 14.09 8.98 -6.39
C LEU A 145 14.82 9.74 -7.50
N PRO A 146 16.17 9.69 -7.54
CA PRO A 146 16.92 10.18 -8.69
C PRO A 146 16.52 9.41 -9.96
N LYS A 147 16.29 10.14 -11.05
CA LYS A 147 16.12 9.52 -12.37
C LYS A 147 17.42 8.82 -12.76
N SER A 148 17.32 7.60 -13.24
CA SER A 148 18.47 6.86 -13.78
C SER A 148 18.06 6.02 -14.97
N GLU A 149 18.84 6.13 -16.04
CA GLU A 149 18.76 5.28 -17.24
C GLU A 149 19.72 4.08 -17.13
N ASN A 150 20.46 3.96 -16.03
CA ASN A 150 21.38 2.87 -15.77
C ASN A 150 20.76 1.88 -14.79
N LYS A 151 20.71 0.60 -15.20
CA LYS A 151 20.12 -0.48 -14.39
C LYS A 151 20.70 -0.55 -12.99
N ILE A 152 22.02 -0.56 -12.87
CA ILE A 152 22.72 -0.76 -11.59
C ILE A 152 22.49 0.43 -10.66
N GLU A 153 22.49 1.64 -11.20
CA GLU A 153 22.21 2.85 -10.43
C GLU A 153 20.74 2.89 -9.98
N PHE A 154 19.79 2.52 -10.85
CA PHE A 154 18.38 2.38 -10.48
C PHE A 154 18.19 1.39 -9.31
N GLU A 155 18.79 0.19 -9.40
CA GLU A 155 18.75 -0.81 -8.33
C GLU A 155 19.31 -0.23 -7.01
N LYS A 156 20.47 0.42 -7.08
CA LYS A 156 21.11 1.06 -5.91
C LYS A 156 20.23 2.15 -5.30
N ASN A 157 19.58 2.97 -6.13
CA ASN A 157 18.71 4.05 -5.66
C ASN A 157 17.50 3.50 -4.91
N ILE A 158 16.86 2.44 -5.41
CA ILE A 158 15.75 1.76 -4.75
C ILE A 158 16.20 1.19 -3.39
N ILE A 159 17.31 0.44 -3.36
CA ILE A 159 17.84 -0.17 -2.13
C ILE A 159 18.18 0.89 -1.08
N LEU A 160 18.91 1.95 -1.48
CA LEU A 160 19.34 3.01 -0.59
C LEU A 160 18.14 3.76 0.01
N HIS A 161 17.10 4.04 -0.78
CA HIS A 161 15.93 4.76 -0.30
C HIS A 161 15.04 3.89 0.58
N ALA A 162 14.93 2.60 0.30
CA ALA A 162 14.18 1.67 1.14
C ALA A 162 14.81 1.48 2.54
N GLN A 163 16.08 1.88 2.74
CA GLN A 163 16.74 1.89 4.05
C GLN A 163 16.40 3.13 4.89
N LYS A 164 15.77 4.15 4.29
CA LYS A 164 15.37 5.36 5.02
C LYS A 164 14.18 5.07 5.94
N HIS A 165 13.98 5.97 6.89
CA HIS A 165 12.81 5.93 7.76
C HIS A 165 11.52 6.10 6.95
N SER A 166 10.47 5.42 7.41
CA SER A 166 9.10 5.66 6.95
C SER A 166 8.68 7.10 7.18
N SER A 167 7.84 7.60 6.28
CA SER A 167 7.14 8.89 6.42
C SER A 167 6.31 8.95 7.70
N PHE A 168 5.84 7.80 8.17
CA PHE A 168 5.04 7.67 9.39
C PHE A 168 5.85 7.16 10.59
N GLN A 169 7.18 7.27 10.56
CA GLN A 169 8.09 6.89 11.65
C GLN A 169 7.89 5.44 12.10
N SER A 170 8.38 4.51 11.29
CA SER A 170 8.25 3.07 11.52
C SER A 170 9.06 2.59 12.73
N ARG A 171 8.42 1.75 13.55
CA ARG A 171 9.00 1.04 14.68
C ARG A 171 8.76 -0.45 14.53
N ASP A 172 9.78 -1.26 14.76
CA ASP A 172 9.63 -2.71 14.74
C ASP A 172 8.87 -3.19 15.99
N VAL A 173 7.82 -3.99 15.79
CA VAL A 173 6.90 -4.36 16.87
C VAL A 173 7.53 -5.23 17.95
N LEU A 174 8.57 -6.01 17.61
CA LEU A 174 9.24 -6.93 18.53
C LEU A 174 10.36 -6.23 19.29
N THR A 175 11.25 -5.55 18.57
CA THR A 175 12.43 -4.89 19.16
C THR A 175 12.09 -3.55 19.77
N LYS A 176 10.94 -2.95 19.40
CA LYS A 176 10.51 -1.63 19.84
C LYS A 176 11.53 -0.53 19.51
N LYS A 177 12.33 -0.72 18.46
CA LYS A 177 13.30 0.27 17.96
C LYS A 177 12.82 0.88 16.63
N PRO A 178 13.26 2.10 16.29
CA PRO A 178 13.05 2.65 14.95
C PRO A 178 13.55 1.68 13.89
N SER A 179 12.77 1.51 12.84
CA SER A 179 13.12 0.70 11.67
C SER A 179 13.09 1.54 10.40
N ALA A 180 13.68 1.02 9.33
CA ALA A 180 13.41 1.51 7.98
C ALA A 180 11.96 1.22 7.57
N MET A 181 11.48 1.91 6.53
CA MET A 181 10.21 1.60 5.86
C MET A 181 10.15 0.14 5.41
N GLU A 182 8.96 -0.37 5.11
CA GLU A 182 8.82 -1.75 4.65
C GLU A 182 9.48 -1.97 3.27
N GLY A 183 9.31 -0.98 2.38
CA GLY A 183 9.78 -1.08 1.02
C GLY A 183 9.27 0.04 0.14
N ILE A 184 9.42 -0.15 -1.17
CA ILE A 184 9.02 0.81 -2.20
C ILE A 184 8.18 0.09 -3.24
N VAL A 185 7.06 0.70 -3.64
CA VAL A 185 6.30 0.31 -4.82
C VAL A 185 6.59 1.29 -5.94
N THR A 186 7.04 0.78 -7.07
CA THR A 186 7.24 1.55 -8.30
C THR A 186 6.10 1.25 -9.27
N ARG A 187 5.47 2.28 -9.83
CA ARG A 187 4.42 2.12 -10.83
C ARG A 187 4.59 3.06 -12.03
N ASP A 188 3.99 2.69 -13.15
CA ASP A 188 3.74 3.61 -14.25
C ASP A 188 2.80 4.74 -13.79
N ALA A 189 3.19 5.99 -14.05
CA ALA A 189 2.37 7.17 -13.78
C ALA A 189 1.11 7.17 -14.66
N GLN A 190 1.16 6.57 -15.84
CA GLN A 190 0.03 6.52 -16.77
C GLN A 190 -0.96 5.41 -16.39
N ALA A 191 -2.16 5.53 -16.95
CA ALA A 191 -3.21 4.52 -16.82
C ALA A 191 -2.92 3.34 -17.75
N PHE A 192 -3.27 2.12 -17.36
CA PHE A 192 -2.98 0.89 -18.13
C PHE A 192 -4.07 -0.18 -17.94
N SER A 193 -4.10 -1.14 -18.85
CA SER A 193 -5.07 -2.24 -18.84
C SER A 193 -4.80 -3.27 -17.73
N LEU A 194 -5.77 -4.13 -17.43
CA LEU A 194 -5.60 -5.16 -16.39
C LEU A 194 -4.44 -6.13 -16.67
N ASP A 195 -4.28 -6.54 -17.92
CA ASP A 195 -3.28 -7.52 -18.36
C ASP A 195 -1.85 -6.97 -18.34
N GLU A 196 -1.67 -5.65 -18.31
CA GLU A 196 -0.37 -5.00 -18.21
C GLU A 196 0.16 -4.89 -16.78
N PHE A 197 -0.63 -5.23 -15.76
CA PHE A 197 -0.29 -4.90 -14.36
C PHE A 197 1.09 -5.39 -13.91
N SER A 198 1.47 -6.64 -14.24
CA SER A 198 2.79 -7.20 -13.87
C SER A 198 3.98 -6.55 -14.59
N HIS A 199 3.72 -5.78 -15.64
CA HIS A 199 4.70 -5.02 -16.42
C HIS A 199 4.71 -3.53 -16.06
N ARG A 200 3.78 -3.08 -15.21
CA ARG A 200 3.59 -1.66 -14.88
C ARG A 200 3.77 -1.36 -13.40
N VAL A 201 3.73 -2.38 -12.54
CA VAL A 201 3.84 -2.21 -11.08
C VAL A 201 4.81 -3.23 -10.48
N PHE A 202 5.77 -2.73 -9.71
CA PHE A 202 6.88 -3.49 -9.12
C PHE A 202 7.03 -3.15 -7.64
N LYS A 203 7.52 -4.09 -6.84
CA LYS A 203 7.85 -3.84 -5.43
C LYS A 203 9.27 -4.27 -5.07
N TYR A 204 9.90 -3.44 -4.24
CA TYR A 204 11.05 -3.81 -3.42
C TYR A 204 10.56 -3.90 -1.98
N VAL A 205 10.91 -4.97 -1.27
CA VAL A 205 10.58 -5.15 0.15
C VAL A 205 11.84 -5.54 0.90
N ARG A 206 12.10 -4.87 2.03
CA ARG A 206 13.30 -5.12 2.82
C ARG A 206 13.31 -6.52 3.43
N LYS A 207 14.51 -6.97 3.80
CA LYS A 207 14.69 -8.25 4.50
C LYS A 207 14.00 -8.19 5.87
N ASP A 208 13.47 -9.33 6.30
CA ASP A 208 12.89 -9.52 7.63
C ASP A 208 11.76 -8.51 7.95
N HIS A 209 10.95 -8.16 6.92
CA HIS A 209 9.79 -7.27 7.09
C HIS A 209 8.62 -8.00 7.77
N VAL A 210 8.32 -9.25 7.38
CA VAL A 210 7.35 -10.09 8.08
C VAL A 210 8.03 -10.80 9.24
N LYS A 211 7.53 -10.58 10.45
CA LYS A 211 8.00 -11.30 11.65
C LYS A 211 6.90 -12.00 12.43
N THR A 212 5.62 -11.80 12.08
CA THR A 212 4.47 -12.24 12.90
C THR A 212 3.34 -12.86 12.06
N ASP A 213 3.66 -13.76 11.13
CA ASP A 213 2.69 -14.26 10.14
C ASP A 213 1.49 -15.05 10.72
N VAL A 214 1.59 -15.59 11.94
CA VAL A 214 0.54 -16.50 12.47
C VAL A 214 -0.35 -15.85 13.53
N HIS A 215 0.01 -14.67 14.06
CA HIS A 215 -0.61 -14.15 15.29
C HIS A 215 -1.31 -12.80 15.21
N TRP A 216 -1.14 -12.00 14.16
CA TRP A 216 -1.77 -10.66 14.15
C TRP A 216 -3.31 -10.76 14.15
N LYS A 217 -3.93 -11.63 13.34
CA LYS A 217 -5.41 -11.72 13.28
C LYS A 217 -6.06 -12.13 14.61
N ARG A 218 -5.35 -12.89 15.45
CA ARG A 218 -5.86 -13.37 16.75
C ARG A 218 -5.60 -12.38 17.89
N ASN A 219 -4.50 -11.65 17.84
CA ASN A 219 -4.05 -10.73 18.90
C ASN A 219 -3.73 -9.33 18.34
N TRP A 220 -4.55 -8.85 17.41
CA TRP A 220 -4.31 -7.56 16.76
C TRP A 220 -4.44 -6.44 17.79
N LYS A 221 -3.66 -5.38 17.58
CA LYS A 221 -3.75 -4.14 18.35
C LYS A 221 -4.06 -3.00 17.40
N ARG A 222 -4.91 -2.07 17.83
CA ARG A 222 -5.17 -0.86 17.07
C ARG A 222 -3.91 -0.01 17.03
N ALA A 223 -3.58 0.54 15.87
CA ALA A 223 -2.55 1.57 15.75
C ALA A 223 -3.11 2.89 16.31
N PRO A 224 -2.47 3.53 17.30
CA PRO A 224 -2.87 4.86 17.74
C PRO A 224 -2.58 5.92 16.65
N LEU A 225 -3.53 6.84 16.44
CA LEU A 225 -3.32 8.03 15.61
C LEU A 225 -2.44 9.05 16.36
N ILE A 226 -1.81 9.95 15.62
CA ILE A 226 -0.86 10.91 16.19
C ILE A 226 -1.48 11.79 17.28
N TRP A 227 -2.70 12.28 17.06
CA TRP A 227 -3.38 13.18 17.99
C TRP A 227 -3.71 12.51 19.33
N GLU A 228 -3.88 11.18 19.34
CA GLU A 228 -4.13 10.40 20.56
C GLU A 228 -2.87 10.36 21.44
N LYS A 229 -1.69 10.28 20.82
CA LYS A 229 -0.40 10.24 21.55
C LYS A 229 -0.03 11.57 22.16
N THR A 230 -0.37 12.67 21.49
CA THR A 230 -0.11 14.02 22.00
C THR A 230 -0.95 14.32 23.24
N GLN A 231 -2.19 13.82 23.30
CA GLN A 231 -3.05 13.96 24.48
C GLN A 231 -2.52 13.17 25.68
N GLU A 232 -2.06 11.93 25.47
CA GLU A 232 -1.46 11.10 26.52
C GLU A 232 -0.20 11.75 27.15
N SER A 233 0.59 12.48 26.36
CA SER A 233 1.78 13.17 26.87
C SER A 233 1.48 14.42 27.71
N HIS A 234 0.32 15.05 27.51
CA HIS A 234 -0.12 16.20 28.30
C HIS A 234 -0.84 15.79 29.59
N ASP A 235 -1.56 14.67 29.58
CA ASP A 235 -2.24 14.15 30.78
C ASP A 235 -1.28 13.42 31.74
N ALA A 236 -0.09 13.05 31.27
CA ALA A 236 0.96 12.41 32.07
C ALA A 236 1.99 13.39 32.68
N SER A 237 1.83 14.69 32.45
CA SER A 237 2.68 15.79 32.96
C SER A 237 1.94 16.67 33.96
#